data_AF-Q05WS0-F1
#
_entry.id   AF-Q05WS0-F1
#
_cell.length_a   1.000
_cell.length_b   1.000
_cell.length_c   1.000
_cell.angle_alpha   90.00
_cell.angle_beta   90.00
_cell.angle_gamma   90.00
#
_symmetry.space_group_name_H-M   'P 1'
#
loop_
_entity.id
_entity.type
_entity.pdbx_description
1 polymer ?
#
loop_
_entity_poly.entity_id
_entity_poly.type
_entity_poly.pdbx_seq_one_letter_code
_entity_poly.pdbx_strand_id
1 'polypeptide(L)'
;MLNGSTQFAIQGFLRFMLSPDALRMLDTTVWLRSGDKAAQRLHCSQSTVSRNNVETLALFDLALERVRGEWQFDGDSTLLFMERRVHQFKRLQRDPDSHPLRIEANFWAAPAFLDPLPQGWEGGVWDHVGMERPLQLLRERVIDAWIGSYQPDLPEHDPELAVVDLCRTPVHLVAAADHPLVGRSGLTDQDLDPFPSLALPSGLFPKTEAVLRSHGLWQNRVRMKRFRPELWQGRTEDQVTLTYASSLALQAMPGLVRLDYDLGLISGEALVVRRDLQHQPSLQELKAWLVHRCESLAGQFPDLQLAAAA
;
A
#
# COMPACT_ATOMS: atom_id res chain seq x y z
N MET A 1 15.58 -28.29 40.32
CA MET A 1 15.04 -29.40 39.50
C MET A 1 13.54 -29.21 39.42
N LEU A 2 13.03 -28.73 38.29
CA LEU A 2 11.59 -28.56 38.09
C LEU A 2 10.97 -29.95 37.90
N ASN A 3 9.84 -30.22 38.58
CA ASN A 3 9.12 -31.49 38.49
C ASN A 3 8.76 -31.81 37.03
N GLY A 4 8.89 -33.09 36.64
CA GLY A 4 8.63 -33.56 35.28
C GLY A 4 7.27 -33.12 34.70
N SER A 5 6.25 -32.95 35.53
CA SER A 5 4.92 -32.47 35.12
C SER A 5 4.91 -31.02 34.61
N THR A 6 5.75 -30.14 35.17
CA THR A 6 5.89 -28.74 34.71
C THR A 6 6.69 -28.69 33.40
N GLN A 7 7.64 -29.60 33.22
CA GLN A 7 8.45 -29.72 32.01
C GLN A 7 7.64 -30.27 30.82
N PHE A 8 6.73 -31.22 31.05
CA PHE A 8 5.77 -31.70 30.06
C PHE A 8 4.71 -30.65 29.70
N ALA A 9 4.24 -29.86 30.66
CA ALA A 9 3.31 -28.76 30.38
C ALA A 9 3.97 -27.64 29.56
N ILE A 10 5.23 -27.30 29.85
CA ILE A 10 6.02 -26.33 29.09
C ILE A 10 6.38 -26.87 27.69
N GLN A 11 6.72 -28.15 27.54
CA GLN A 11 6.95 -28.78 26.23
C GLN A 11 5.64 -28.91 25.41
N GLY A 12 4.51 -29.15 26.08
CA GLY A 12 3.18 -29.12 25.45
C GLY A 12 2.81 -27.72 24.96
N PHE A 13 3.06 -26.69 25.76
CA PHE A 13 2.85 -25.27 25.38
C PHE A 13 3.79 -24.81 24.27
N LEU A 14 5.06 -25.21 24.29
CA LEU A 14 6.04 -24.92 23.23
C LEU A 14 5.67 -25.56 21.89
N ARG A 15 4.85 -26.62 21.89
CA ARG A 15 4.34 -27.27 20.68
C ARG A 15 3.24 -26.47 19.97
N PHE A 16 2.63 -25.49 20.67
CA PHE A 16 1.57 -24.62 20.13
C PHE A 16 2.08 -23.22 19.72
N MET A 17 3.33 -22.88 20.02
CA MET A 17 3.87 -21.56 19.69
C MET A 17 4.45 -21.58 18.27
N LEU A 18 3.84 -20.81 17.39
CA LEU A 18 4.27 -20.71 15.99
C LEU A 18 5.66 -20.07 15.93
N SER A 19 6.59 -20.70 15.19
CA SER A 19 7.92 -20.11 15.02
C SER A 19 7.83 -18.80 14.22
N PRO A 20 8.73 -17.82 14.46
CA PRO A 20 8.76 -16.59 13.67
C PRO A 20 8.87 -16.84 12.16
N ASP A 21 9.60 -17.88 11.79
CA ASP A 21 9.77 -18.27 10.39
C ASP A 21 8.50 -18.84 9.77
N ALA A 22 7.76 -19.68 10.51
CA ALA A 22 6.52 -20.24 10.02
C ALA A 22 5.46 -19.14 9.78
N LEU A 23 5.33 -18.21 10.75
CA LEU A 23 4.45 -17.07 10.57
C LEU A 23 4.91 -16.16 9.43
N ARG A 24 6.22 -15.95 9.28
CA ARG A 24 6.78 -15.18 8.17
C ARG A 24 6.46 -15.80 6.82
N MET A 25 6.51 -17.12 6.67
CA MET A 25 6.16 -17.80 5.41
C MET A 25 4.69 -17.56 5.02
N LEU A 26 3.77 -17.71 5.99
CA LEU A 26 2.36 -17.46 5.78
C LEU A 26 2.10 -16.00 5.44
N ASP A 27 2.60 -15.08 6.26
CA ASP A 27 2.39 -13.64 6.09
C ASP A 27 2.99 -13.12 4.79
N THR A 28 4.18 -13.59 4.39
CA THR A 28 4.81 -13.18 3.13
C THR A 28 3.99 -13.70 1.94
N THR A 29 3.41 -14.89 2.05
CA THR A 29 2.52 -15.44 1.01
C THR A 29 1.26 -14.60 0.86
N VAL A 30 0.65 -14.22 1.98
CA VAL A 30 -0.52 -13.34 2.03
C VAL A 30 -0.16 -11.97 1.45
N TRP A 31 0.88 -11.34 1.99
CA TRP A 31 1.33 -10.00 1.62
C TRP A 31 1.70 -9.87 0.13
N LEU A 32 2.55 -10.77 -0.38
CA LEU A 32 3.01 -10.73 -1.78
C LEU A 32 2.04 -11.43 -2.75
N ARG A 33 0.96 -12.04 -2.23
CA ARG A 33 -0.14 -12.66 -2.98
C ARG A 33 0.31 -13.81 -3.90
N SER A 34 1.45 -14.42 -3.56
CA SER A 34 2.10 -15.47 -4.34
C SER A 34 3.07 -16.28 -3.48
N GLY A 35 2.93 -17.60 -3.50
CA GLY A 35 3.90 -18.52 -2.89
C GLY A 35 5.27 -18.45 -3.56
N ASP A 36 5.33 -18.19 -4.87
CA ASP A 36 6.60 -18.04 -5.60
C ASP A 36 7.36 -16.80 -5.18
N LYS A 37 6.66 -15.67 -5.08
CA LYS A 37 7.27 -14.41 -4.59
C LYS A 37 7.72 -14.55 -3.14
N ALA A 38 6.94 -15.25 -2.32
CA ALA A 38 7.34 -15.55 -0.95
C ALA A 38 8.59 -16.44 -0.91
N ALA A 39 8.64 -17.50 -1.70
CA ALA A 39 9.80 -18.40 -1.78
C ALA A 39 11.07 -17.66 -2.22
N GLN A 40 10.96 -16.81 -3.24
CA GLN A 40 12.06 -15.94 -3.69
C GLN A 40 12.52 -14.99 -2.59
N ARG A 41 11.58 -14.31 -1.90
CA ARG A 41 11.86 -13.38 -0.80
C ARG A 41 12.52 -14.06 0.40
N LEU A 42 12.14 -15.31 0.66
CA LEU A 42 12.61 -16.08 1.81
C LEU A 42 13.77 -17.01 1.47
N HIS A 43 14.30 -16.92 0.25
CA HIS A 43 15.41 -17.72 -0.24
C HIS A 43 15.23 -19.24 -0.02
N CYS A 44 14.02 -19.74 -0.28
CA CYS A 44 13.68 -21.16 -0.18
C CYS A 44 12.84 -21.62 -1.38
N SER A 45 12.46 -22.90 -1.43
CA SER A 45 11.59 -23.42 -2.48
C SER A 45 10.12 -23.10 -2.20
N GLN A 46 9.33 -22.93 -3.26
CA GLN A 46 7.87 -22.80 -3.17
C GLN A 46 7.23 -23.99 -2.42
N SER A 47 7.76 -25.20 -2.61
CA SER A 47 7.29 -26.41 -1.91
C SER A 47 7.52 -26.35 -0.39
N THR A 48 8.56 -25.66 0.07
CA THR A 48 8.81 -25.45 1.50
C THR A 48 7.82 -24.45 2.08
N VAL A 49 7.62 -23.31 1.41
CA VAL A 49 6.60 -22.32 1.80
C VAL A 49 5.21 -22.97 1.85
N SER A 50 4.83 -23.73 0.82
CA SER A 50 3.52 -24.37 0.75
C SER A 50 3.30 -25.37 1.88
N ARG A 51 4.26 -26.25 2.17
CA ARG A 51 4.14 -27.23 3.26
C ARG A 51 4.03 -26.55 4.62
N ASN A 52 4.88 -25.55 4.86
CA ASN A 52 4.85 -24.82 6.12
C ASN A 52 3.55 -24.01 6.32
N ASN A 53 3.01 -23.41 5.26
CA ASN A 53 1.72 -22.72 5.33
C ASN A 53 0.59 -23.70 5.66
N VAL A 54 0.57 -24.89 5.05
CA VAL A 54 -0.43 -25.93 5.35
C VAL A 54 -0.34 -26.36 6.82
N GLU A 55 0.86 -26.61 7.33
CA GLU A 55 1.07 -26.96 8.75
C GLU A 55 0.64 -25.82 9.67
N THR A 56 1.00 -24.57 9.35
CA THR A 56 0.63 -23.38 10.12
C THR A 56 -0.87 -23.17 10.17
N LEU A 57 -1.55 -23.28 9.03
CA LEU A 57 -3.00 -23.15 8.94
C LEU A 57 -3.72 -24.25 9.73
N ALA A 58 -3.23 -25.49 9.67
CA ALA A 58 -3.77 -26.60 10.44
C ALA A 58 -3.66 -26.41 11.97
N LEU A 59 -2.62 -25.70 12.46
CA LEU A 59 -2.50 -25.38 13.89
C LEU A 59 -3.63 -24.46 14.40
N PHE A 60 -4.22 -23.66 13.53
CA PHE A 60 -5.30 -22.72 13.87
C PHE A 60 -6.67 -23.16 13.36
N ASP A 61 -6.79 -24.36 12.78
CA ASP A 61 -8.02 -24.81 12.09
C ASP A 61 -8.50 -23.79 11.04
N LEU A 62 -7.55 -23.22 10.29
CA LEU A 62 -7.80 -22.24 9.23
C LEU A 62 -7.62 -22.87 7.86
N ALA A 63 -8.37 -22.37 6.89
CA ALA A 63 -8.07 -22.54 5.47
C ALA A 63 -7.68 -21.19 4.85
N LEU A 64 -6.98 -21.25 3.72
CA LEU A 64 -6.59 -20.07 2.95
C LEU A 64 -7.14 -20.19 1.54
N GLU A 65 -8.05 -19.29 1.19
CA GLU A 65 -8.72 -19.28 -0.10
C GLU A 65 -8.35 -18.07 -0.93
N ARG A 66 -8.36 -18.24 -2.26
CA ARG A 66 -8.06 -17.17 -3.19
C ARG A 66 -9.35 -16.52 -3.70
N VAL A 67 -9.77 -15.44 -3.05
CA VAL A 67 -10.95 -14.66 -3.43
C VAL A 67 -10.53 -13.44 -4.22
N ARG A 68 -11.02 -13.33 -5.47
CA ARG A 68 -10.78 -12.18 -6.37
C ARG A 68 -9.30 -11.82 -6.62
N GLY A 69 -8.38 -12.75 -6.37
CA GLY A 69 -6.93 -12.58 -6.58
C GLY A 69 -6.12 -12.36 -5.30
N GLU A 70 -6.80 -12.20 -4.16
CA GLU A 70 -6.25 -12.00 -2.82
C GLU A 70 -6.44 -13.26 -1.97
N TRP A 71 -5.56 -13.46 -0.99
CA TRP A 71 -5.70 -14.54 -0.01
C TRP A 71 -6.57 -14.09 1.14
N GLN A 72 -7.57 -14.91 1.49
CA GLN A 72 -8.47 -14.71 2.61
C GLN A 72 -8.47 -15.96 3.49
N PHE A 73 -8.56 -15.76 4.80
CA PHE A 73 -8.69 -16.85 5.76
C PHE A 73 -10.15 -17.27 5.87
N ASP A 74 -10.39 -18.57 5.91
CA ASP A 74 -11.66 -19.17 6.29
C ASP A 74 -11.48 -19.87 7.65
N GLY A 75 -12.40 -19.62 8.59
CA GLY A 75 -12.32 -20.04 9.99
C GLY A 75 -12.03 -18.91 11.00
N ASP A 76 -11.90 -19.28 12.29
CA ASP A 76 -11.65 -18.33 13.39
C ASP A 76 -10.15 -17.94 13.47
N SER A 77 -9.85 -16.73 13.00
CA SER A 77 -8.49 -16.18 12.94
C SER A 77 -7.99 -15.55 14.24
N THR A 78 -8.77 -15.61 15.33
CA THR A 78 -8.45 -14.95 16.61
C THR A 78 -7.05 -15.32 17.13
N LEU A 79 -6.73 -16.61 17.19
CA LEU A 79 -5.43 -17.09 17.69
C LEU A 79 -4.27 -16.69 16.77
N LEU A 80 -4.45 -16.76 15.45
CA LEU A 80 -3.46 -16.30 14.48
C LEU A 80 -3.17 -14.80 14.66
N PHE A 81 -4.19 -13.98 14.88
CA PHE A 81 -4.03 -12.54 15.09
C PHE A 81 -3.35 -12.22 16.43
N MET A 82 -3.59 -13.02 17.47
CA MET A 82 -2.84 -12.93 18.73
C MET A 82 -1.35 -13.23 18.52
N GLU A 83 -1.01 -14.29 17.78
CA GLU A 83 0.36 -14.59 17.41
C GLU A 83 0.99 -13.44 16.60
N ARG A 84 0.31 -12.96 15.55
CA ARG A 84 0.80 -11.82 14.77
C ARG A 84 1.07 -10.58 15.61
N ARG A 85 0.28 -10.33 16.66
CA ARG A 85 0.53 -9.22 17.60
C ARG A 85 1.85 -9.41 18.36
N VAL A 86 2.14 -10.62 18.84
CA VAL A 86 3.41 -10.93 19.55
C VAL A 86 4.60 -10.76 18.60
N HIS A 87 4.51 -11.34 17.40
CA HIS A 87 5.61 -11.26 16.42
C HIS A 87 5.82 -9.84 15.88
N GLN A 88 4.75 -9.07 15.67
CA GLN A 88 4.84 -7.65 15.34
C GLN A 88 5.54 -6.86 16.44
N PHE A 89 5.22 -7.13 17.72
CA PHE A 89 5.91 -6.48 18.83
C PHE A 89 7.42 -6.77 18.81
N LYS A 90 7.83 -8.02 18.54
CA LYS A 90 9.26 -8.36 18.37
C LYS A 90 9.92 -7.56 17.25
N ARG A 91 9.28 -7.45 16.08
CA ARG A 91 9.79 -6.62 14.96
C ARG A 91 9.94 -5.16 15.36
N LEU A 92 8.94 -4.60 16.05
CA LEU A 92 8.94 -3.20 16.51
C LEU A 92 10.05 -2.90 17.53
N GLN A 93 10.39 -3.89 18.36
CA GLN A 93 11.51 -3.82 19.31
C GLN A 93 12.88 -4.12 18.66
N ARG A 94 12.90 -4.44 17.36
CA ARG A 94 14.10 -4.87 16.63
C ARG A 94 14.84 -6.00 17.37
N ASP A 95 14.06 -6.95 17.89
CA ASP A 95 14.60 -8.14 18.57
C ASP A 95 15.55 -8.90 17.62
N PRO A 96 16.75 -9.36 18.07
CA PRO A 96 17.71 -10.04 17.21
C PRO A 96 17.17 -11.26 16.47
N ASP A 97 16.19 -11.96 17.05
CA ASP A 97 15.54 -13.14 16.46
C ASP A 97 14.28 -12.76 15.66
N SER A 98 14.04 -11.47 15.45
CA SER A 98 12.91 -10.97 14.69
C SER A 98 13.26 -10.67 13.24
N HIS A 99 12.18 -10.62 12.47
CA HIS A 99 12.18 -10.30 11.07
C HIS A 99 12.12 -8.79 10.82
N PRO A 100 12.60 -8.27 9.67
CA PRO A 100 12.46 -6.85 9.33
C PRO A 100 11.01 -6.34 9.43
N LEU A 101 10.87 -5.07 9.79
CA LEU A 101 9.60 -4.34 9.77
C LEU A 101 9.07 -4.23 8.35
N ARG A 102 7.75 -4.26 8.17
CA ARG A 102 7.13 -4.40 6.84
C ARG A 102 6.38 -3.14 6.45
N ILE A 103 6.69 -2.61 5.26
CA ILE A 103 6.02 -1.43 4.71
C ILE A 103 5.45 -1.68 3.32
N GLU A 104 4.21 -1.24 3.11
CA GLU A 104 3.55 -1.25 1.80
C GLU A 104 3.38 0.18 1.26
N ALA A 105 3.26 0.33 -0.06
CA ALA A 105 3.08 1.59 -0.79
C ALA A 105 2.58 1.25 -2.20
N ASN A 106 2.19 2.23 -3.01
CA ASN A 106 1.88 1.99 -4.42
C ASN A 106 3.10 2.26 -5.31
N PHE A 107 2.91 2.13 -6.62
CA PHE A 107 4.01 2.12 -7.58
C PHE A 107 4.76 3.46 -7.70
N TRP A 108 4.15 4.58 -7.31
CA TRP A 108 4.81 5.90 -7.34
C TRP A 108 5.34 6.31 -5.98
N ALA A 109 4.63 5.97 -4.89
CA ALA A 109 5.08 6.30 -3.54
C ALA A 109 6.29 5.47 -3.12
N ALA A 110 6.36 4.19 -3.51
CA ALA A 110 7.49 3.34 -3.19
C ALA A 110 8.84 3.92 -3.68
N PRO A 111 9.05 4.23 -4.97
CA PRO A 111 10.31 4.83 -5.42
C PRO A 111 10.55 6.23 -4.82
N ALA A 112 9.49 7.04 -4.63
CA ALA A 112 9.65 8.39 -4.07
C ALA A 112 10.13 8.38 -2.61
N PHE A 113 9.59 7.49 -1.77
CA PHE A 113 9.81 7.52 -0.33
C PHE A 113 10.76 6.44 0.17
N LEU A 114 10.81 5.29 -0.50
CA LEU A 114 11.42 4.05 -0.02
C LEU A 114 12.59 3.57 -0.86
N ASP A 115 13.17 4.41 -1.73
CA ASP A 115 14.42 4.11 -2.45
C ASP A 115 15.59 5.05 -2.07
N PRO A 116 16.49 4.65 -1.15
CA PRO A 116 16.60 3.33 -0.54
C PRO A 116 15.58 3.09 0.58
N LEU A 117 15.34 1.82 0.89
CA LEU A 117 14.49 1.41 2.01
C LEU A 117 15.15 1.83 3.35
N PRO A 118 14.37 2.32 4.33
CA PRO A 118 14.91 2.61 5.66
C PRO A 118 15.51 1.34 6.31
N GLN A 119 16.57 1.51 7.10
CA GLN A 119 17.26 0.37 7.70
C GLN A 119 16.34 -0.47 8.61
N GLY A 120 16.34 -1.78 8.37
CA GLY A 120 15.50 -2.74 9.11
C GLY A 120 14.07 -2.85 8.60
N TRP A 121 13.76 -2.21 7.47
CA TRP A 121 12.49 -2.34 6.77
C TRP A 121 12.59 -3.20 5.52
N GLU A 122 11.52 -3.94 5.24
CA GLU A 122 11.30 -4.68 4.01
C GLU A 122 10.05 -4.15 3.28
N GLY A 123 10.13 -4.12 1.96
CA GLY A 123 9.09 -3.57 1.09
C GLY A 123 8.16 -4.60 0.46
N GLY A 124 6.98 -4.13 0.08
CA GLY A 124 5.95 -4.90 -0.63
C GLY A 124 6.23 -5.10 -2.12
N VAL A 125 5.16 -5.34 -2.87
CA VAL A 125 5.20 -5.49 -4.34
C VAL A 125 4.82 -4.20 -5.08
N TRP A 126 4.31 -3.19 -4.37
CA TRP A 126 4.00 -1.85 -4.88
C TRP A 126 2.95 -1.78 -5.99
N ASP A 127 2.29 -2.88 -6.33
CA ASP A 127 1.35 -2.98 -7.45
C ASP A 127 -0.12 -3.02 -7.00
N HIS A 128 -0.42 -2.61 -5.78
CA HIS A 128 -1.81 -2.54 -5.32
C HIS A 128 -2.54 -1.30 -5.88
N VAL A 129 -3.86 -1.42 -6.03
CA VAL A 129 -4.75 -0.31 -6.42
C VAL A 129 -5.88 -0.28 -5.41
N GLY A 130 -6.17 0.91 -4.88
CA GLY A 130 -7.19 1.07 -3.84
C GLY A 130 -6.66 0.77 -2.44
N MET A 131 -7.53 0.98 -1.46
CA MET A 131 -7.16 0.98 -0.04
C MET A 131 -7.49 -0.34 0.66
N GLU A 132 -8.40 -1.14 0.11
CA GLU A 132 -8.93 -2.34 0.77
C GLU A 132 -7.82 -3.28 1.25
N ARG A 133 -6.88 -3.61 0.34
CA ARG A 133 -5.80 -4.55 0.63
C ARG A 133 -4.80 -4.04 1.68
N PRO A 134 -4.17 -2.86 1.54
CA PRO A 134 -3.23 -2.37 2.55
C PRO A 134 -3.91 -2.14 3.92
N LEU A 135 -5.16 -1.69 3.95
CA LEU A 135 -5.92 -1.56 5.21
C LEU A 135 -6.14 -2.93 5.87
N GLN A 136 -6.50 -3.96 5.10
CA GLN A 136 -6.61 -5.33 5.59
C GLN A 136 -5.29 -5.82 6.19
N LEU A 137 -4.17 -5.66 5.47
CA LEU A 137 -2.85 -6.10 5.90
C LEU A 137 -2.42 -5.43 7.23
N LEU A 138 -2.75 -4.15 7.42
CA LEU A 138 -2.50 -3.43 8.68
C LEU A 138 -3.35 -3.98 9.83
N ARG A 139 -4.66 -4.14 9.62
CA ARG A 139 -5.57 -4.66 10.66
C ARG A 139 -5.18 -6.07 11.08
N GLU A 140 -4.82 -6.90 10.11
CA GLU A 140 -4.33 -8.25 10.33
C GLU A 140 -2.89 -8.33 10.86
N ARG A 141 -2.17 -7.20 11.00
CA ARG A 141 -0.78 -7.12 11.48
C ARG A 141 0.24 -7.87 10.62
N VAL A 142 -0.10 -8.07 9.34
CA VAL A 142 0.80 -8.65 8.34
C VAL A 142 1.88 -7.66 7.97
N ILE A 143 1.52 -6.36 7.85
CA ILE A 143 2.45 -5.25 7.66
C ILE A 143 2.40 -4.30 8.86
N ASP A 144 3.46 -3.50 9.01
CA ASP A 144 3.65 -2.59 10.15
C ASP A 144 3.33 -1.13 9.79
N ALA A 145 3.49 -0.76 8.51
CA ALA A 145 3.15 0.56 7.99
C ALA A 145 2.70 0.51 6.52
N TRP A 146 1.99 1.55 6.10
CA TRP A 146 1.61 1.77 4.71
C TRP A 146 1.74 3.26 4.35
N ILE A 147 2.28 3.56 3.17
CA ILE A 147 2.19 4.90 2.57
C ILE A 147 0.93 4.97 1.72
N GLY A 148 -0.10 5.63 2.23
CA GLY A 148 -1.37 5.84 1.55
C GLY A 148 -1.36 7.10 0.70
N SER A 149 -1.48 6.94 -0.61
CA SER A 149 -1.47 8.04 -1.61
C SER A 149 -2.86 8.43 -2.10
N TYR A 150 -3.82 8.34 -1.20
CA TYR A 150 -5.23 8.39 -1.56
C TYR A 150 -6.01 9.41 -0.73
N GLN A 151 -5.36 10.42 -0.14
CA GLN A 151 -6.13 11.57 0.34
C GLN A 151 -6.88 12.20 -0.85
N PRO A 152 -8.13 12.68 -0.67
CA PRO A 152 -8.89 12.79 0.58
C PRO A 152 -9.68 11.52 0.96
N ASP A 153 -9.54 10.42 0.22
CA ASP A 153 -10.30 9.18 0.40
C ASP A 153 -9.80 8.26 1.54
N LEU A 154 -8.65 8.55 2.14
CA LEU A 154 -8.16 7.78 3.29
C LEU A 154 -9.15 7.83 4.48
N PRO A 155 -9.16 6.80 5.35
CA PRO A 155 -10.07 6.78 6.50
C PRO A 155 -9.82 7.92 7.49
N GLU A 156 -10.82 8.77 7.73
CA GLU A 156 -10.72 9.92 8.65
C GLU A 156 -11.01 9.55 10.12
N HIS A 157 -11.93 8.60 10.35
CA HIS A 157 -12.45 8.24 11.68
C HIS A 157 -12.33 6.75 11.98
N ASP A 158 -11.24 6.12 11.55
CA ASP A 158 -11.00 4.70 11.82
C ASP A 158 -10.52 4.49 13.28
N PRO A 159 -11.19 3.64 14.08
CA PRO A 159 -10.82 3.41 15.47
C PRO A 159 -9.52 2.59 15.62
N GLU A 160 -9.16 1.79 14.63
CA GLU A 160 -7.99 0.90 14.68
C GLU A 160 -6.76 1.45 13.97
N LEU A 161 -6.95 2.41 13.06
CA LEU A 161 -5.89 2.95 12.22
C LEU A 161 -5.67 4.43 12.51
N ALA A 162 -4.41 4.84 12.51
CA ALA A 162 -3.99 6.23 12.54
C ALA A 162 -3.48 6.63 11.15
N VAL A 163 -3.95 7.77 10.65
CA VAL A 163 -3.51 8.38 9.40
C VAL A 163 -2.77 9.66 9.76
N VAL A 164 -1.52 9.77 9.34
CA VAL A 164 -0.66 10.93 9.57
C VAL A 164 -0.28 11.49 8.21
N ASP A 165 -0.86 12.63 7.84
CA ASP A 165 -0.52 13.31 6.59
C ASP A 165 0.96 13.70 6.58
N LEU A 166 1.63 13.43 5.46
CA LEU A 166 3.04 13.75 5.25
C LEU A 166 3.18 14.94 4.30
N CYS A 167 2.46 14.91 3.18
CA CYS A 167 2.43 15.99 2.20
C CYS A 167 1.11 16.03 1.41
N ARG A 168 0.91 17.15 0.72
CA ARG A 168 -0.25 17.42 -0.14
C ARG A 168 0.26 17.93 -1.49
N THR A 169 -0.41 17.56 -2.56
CA THR A 169 -0.04 17.95 -3.93
C THR A 169 -1.30 18.02 -4.80
N PRO A 170 -1.40 19.01 -5.71
CA PRO A 170 -2.44 19.01 -6.71
C PRO A 170 -2.40 17.76 -7.58
N VAL A 171 -3.58 17.25 -7.92
CA VAL A 171 -3.74 16.29 -8.99
C VAL A 171 -3.93 17.09 -10.28
N HIS A 172 -3.13 16.76 -11.29
CA HIS A 172 -3.13 17.43 -12.58
C HIS A 172 -3.91 16.62 -13.59
N LEU A 173 -4.63 17.30 -14.49
CA LEU A 173 -5.08 16.70 -15.73
C LEU A 173 -3.86 16.48 -16.64
N VAL A 174 -3.72 15.26 -17.16
CA VAL A 174 -2.54 14.88 -17.95
C VAL A 174 -2.94 14.07 -19.17
N ALA A 175 -2.12 14.13 -20.21
CA ALA A 175 -2.30 13.39 -21.45
C ALA A 175 -0.94 13.05 -22.08
N ALA A 176 -0.95 12.29 -23.18
CA ALA A 176 0.25 12.07 -23.99
C ALA A 176 0.78 13.40 -24.56
N ALA A 177 2.09 13.47 -24.83
CA ALA A 177 2.77 14.68 -25.26
C ALA A 177 2.27 15.25 -26.62
N ASP A 178 1.64 14.42 -27.44
CA ASP A 178 1.06 14.75 -28.75
C ASP A 178 -0.45 15.04 -28.68
N HIS A 179 -1.04 15.05 -27.49
CA HIS A 179 -2.47 15.31 -27.31
C HIS A 179 -2.85 16.73 -27.81
N PRO A 180 -4.00 16.91 -28.51
CA PRO A 180 -4.39 18.20 -29.10
C PRO A 180 -4.51 19.39 -28.14
N LEU A 181 -4.66 19.11 -26.84
CA LEU A 181 -4.73 20.14 -25.80
C LEU A 181 -3.36 20.58 -25.26
N VAL A 182 -2.27 19.91 -25.64
CA VAL A 182 -0.92 20.28 -25.19
C VAL A 182 -0.54 21.66 -25.73
N GLY A 183 -0.05 22.52 -24.83
CA GLY A 183 0.36 23.90 -25.16
C GLY A 183 -0.79 24.91 -25.25
N ARG A 184 -2.06 24.47 -25.13
CA ARG A 184 -3.19 25.38 -24.93
C ARG A 184 -3.23 25.85 -23.48
N SER A 185 -3.64 27.09 -23.27
CA SER A 185 -3.83 27.69 -21.94
C SER A 185 -5.30 28.01 -21.67
N GLY A 186 -5.65 28.09 -20.38
CA GLY A 186 -7.00 28.43 -19.92
C GLY A 186 -8.07 27.46 -20.39
N LEU A 187 -7.78 26.15 -20.32
CA LEU A 187 -8.73 25.11 -20.73
C LEU A 187 -9.99 25.17 -19.87
N THR A 188 -11.12 24.85 -20.49
CA THR A 188 -12.44 24.78 -19.85
C THR A 188 -13.04 23.39 -19.99
N ASP A 189 -14.11 23.10 -19.26
CA ASP A 189 -14.81 21.80 -19.33
C ASP A 189 -15.22 21.46 -20.77
N GLN A 190 -15.65 22.46 -21.55
CA GLN A 190 -16.06 22.30 -22.95
C GLN A 190 -14.90 21.84 -23.86
N ASP A 191 -13.66 22.19 -23.51
CA ASP A 191 -12.48 21.72 -24.24
C ASP A 191 -12.19 20.23 -24.00
N LEU A 192 -12.68 19.69 -22.87
CA LEU A 192 -12.48 18.30 -22.48
C LEU A 192 -13.57 17.37 -23.04
N ASP A 193 -14.79 17.88 -23.26
CA ASP A 193 -15.95 17.13 -23.76
C ASP A 193 -15.67 16.20 -24.95
N PRO A 194 -14.86 16.57 -25.96
CA PRO A 194 -14.59 15.70 -27.11
C PRO A 194 -13.70 14.49 -26.79
N PHE A 195 -13.02 14.49 -25.64
CA PHE A 195 -11.94 13.55 -25.34
C PHE A 195 -12.36 12.51 -24.29
N PRO A 196 -12.06 11.22 -24.51
CA PRO A 196 -12.29 10.21 -23.50
C PRO A 196 -11.42 10.46 -22.25
N SER A 197 -11.92 10.07 -21.07
CA SER A 197 -11.15 10.13 -19.82
C SER A 197 -11.15 8.80 -19.07
N LEU A 198 -10.01 8.43 -18.49
CA LEU A 198 -9.90 7.20 -17.71
C LEU A 198 -10.67 7.29 -16.39
N ALA A 199 -11.29 6.18 -16.02
CA ALA A 199 -12.00 5.99 -14.76
C ALA A 199 -11.51 4.72 -14.05
N LEU A 200 -11.20 4.81 -12.76
CA LEU A 200 -11.02 3.61 -11.94
C LEU A 200 -12.40 2.98 -11.62
N PRO A 201 -12.44 1.72 -11.13
CA PRO A 201 -13.71 1.14 -10.73
C PRO A 201 -14.41 2.00 -9.67
N SER A 202 -15.72 2.23 -9.83
CA SER A 202 -16.48 3.08 -8.92
C SER A 202 -16.42 2.60 -7.47
N GLY A 203 -16.39 3.57 -6.56
CA GLY A 203 -16.36 3.33 -5.12
C GLY A 203 -14.96 3.04 -4.54
N LEU A 204 -13.91 2.95 -5.37
CA LEU A 204 -12.54 2.84 -4.84
C LEU A 204 -12.10 4.14 -4.14
N PHE A 205 -12.47 5.29 -4.70
CA PHE A 205 -12.08 6.62 -4.23
C PHE A 205 -13.28 7.59 -4.37
N PRO A 206 -14.30 7.49 -3.51
CA PRO A 206 -15.56 8.21 -3.70
C PRO A 206 -15.44 9.74 -3.79
N LYS A 207 -14.56 10.36 -3.02
CA LYS A 207 -14.33 11.82 -3.04
C LYS A 207 -13.59 12.24 -4.30
N THR A 208 -12.54 11.51 -4.68
CA THR A 208 -11.83 11.74 -5.95
C THR A 208 -12.75 11.51 -7.16
N GLU A 209 -13.54 10.44 -7.16
CA GLU A 209 -14.53 10.14 -8.20
C GLU A 209 -15.56 11.26 -8.32
N ALA A 210 -16.04 11.82 -7.20
CA ALA A 210 -17.00 12.92 -7.22
C ALA A 210 -16.43 14.18 -7.89
N VAL A 211 -15.19 14.57 -7.57
CA VAL A 211 -14.52 15.72 -8.18
C VAL A 211 -14.31 15.50 -9.68
N LEU A 212 -13.78 14.35 -10.08
CA LEU A 212 -13.56 14.05 -11.50
C LEU A 212 -14.88 14.07 -12.29
N ARG A 213 -15.96 13.51 -11.72
CA ARG A 213 -17.29 13.56 -12.33
C ARG A 213 -17.86 14.96 -12.48
N SER A 214 -17.57 15.88 -11.55
CA SER A 214 -18.04 17.28 -11.68
C SER A 214 -17.40 18.01 -12.86
N HIS A 215 -16.27 17.54 -13.36
CA HIS A 215 -15.59 18.06 -14.55
C HIS A 215 -15.95 17.32 -15.85
N GLY A 216 -16.95 16.41 -15.82
CA GLY A 216 -17.26 15.55 -16.97
C GLY A 216 -16.20 14.46 -17.24
N LEU A 217 -15.19 14.36 -16.37
CA LEU A 217 -14.19 13.31 -16.38
C LEU A 217 -14.74 12.05 -15.67
N TRP A 218 -14.12 10.89 -15.85
CA TRP A 218 -14.56 9.57 -15.34
C TRP A 218 -15.51 8.79 -16.27
N GLN A 219 -15.12 8.61 -17.53
CA GLN A 219 -15.96 7.97 -18.54
C GLN A 219 -15.56 6.51 -18.82
N ASN A 220 -14.28 6.26 -19.07
CA ASN A 220 -13.78 4.98 -19.54
C ASN A 220 -13.21 4.13 -18.42
N ARG A 221 -14.05 3.22 -17.92
CA ARG A 221 -13.69 2.34 -16.81
C ARG A 221 -12.54 1.39 -17.17
N VAL A 222 -11.45 1.51 -16.43
CA VAL A 222 -10.35 0.56 -16.41
C VAL A 222 -10.63 -0.53 -15.37
N ARG A 223 -10.57 -1.80 -15.80
CA ARG A 223 -10.64 -2.95 -14.89
C ARG A 223 -9.24 -3.26 -14.35
N MET A 224 -8.80 -2.47 -13.37
CA MET A 224 -7.47 -2.61 -12.76
C MET A 224 -7.58 -2.98 -11.28
N LYS A 225 -7.17 -4.21 -10.93
CA LYS A 225 -7.03 -4.65 -9.53
C LYS A 225 -5.60 -4.54 -9.01
N ARG A 226 -4.65 -4.58 -9.93
CA ARG A 226 -3.22 -4.40 -9.69
C ARG A 226 -2.72 -3.42 -10.72
N PHE A 227 -1.82 -2.54 -10.31
CA PHE A 227 -1.27 -1.59 -11.22
C PHE A 227 -0.54 -2.32 -12.35
N ARG A 228 -0.88 -1.95 -13.58
CA ARG A 228 -0.30 -2.48 -14.82
C ARG A 228 -0.16 -1.31 -15.76
N PRO A 229 1.07 -0.95 -16.18
CA PRO A 229 1.25 0.24 -16.98
C PRO A 229 0.42 0.26 -18.27
N GLU A 230 0.26 -0.91 -18.88
CA GLU A 230 -0.48 -1.09 -20.14
C GLU A 230 -1.98 -0.78 -19.98
N LEU A 231 -2.52 -0.87 -18.76
CA LEU A 231 -3.93 -0.59 -18.47
C LEU A 231 -4.18 0.86 -18.07
N TRP A 232 -3.13 1.64 -17.79
CA TRP A 232 -3.24 3.04 -17.39
C TRP A 232 -2.55 3.97 -18.39
N GLN A 233 -1.21 4.08 -18.37
CA GLN A 233 -0.47 4.94 -19.32
C GLN A 233 -0.59 4.40 -20.75
N GLY A 234 -0.59 3.07 -20.93
CA GLY A 234 -0.78 2.47 -22.25
C GLY A 234 -2.13 2.83 -22.91
N ARG A 235 -3.12 3.29 -22.12
CA ARG A 235 -4.40 3.76 -22.67
C ARG A 235 -4.34 5.17 -23.25
N THR A 236 -3.35 5.98 -22.86
CA THR A 236 -3.18 7.34 -23.40
C THR A 236 -2.34 7.35 -24.67
N GLU A 237 -1.77 6.21 -25.09
CA GLU A 237 -1.04 6.07 -26.36
C GLU A 237 -1.93 6.27 -27.60
N ASP A 238 -3.25 6.31 -27.43
CA ASP A 238 -4.19 6.71 -28.48
C ASP A 238 -4.18 8.22 -28.77
N GLN A 239 -3.36 8.99 -28.03
CA GLN A 239 -3.13 10.42 -28.19
C GLN A 239 -4.37 11.30 -27.88
N VAL A 240 -5.47 10.71 -27.43
CA VAL A 240 -6.74 11.41 -27.19
C VAL A 240 -7.32 11.14 -25.81
N THR A 241 -6.88 10.08 -25.12
CA THR A 241 -7.37 9.76 -23.79
C THR A 241 -6.72 10.62 -22.72
N LEU A 242 -7.55 11.30 -21.93
CA LEU A 242 -7.21 12.06 -20.74
C LEU A 242 -7.06 11.14 -19.52
N THR A 243 -6.12 11.48 -18.64
CA THR A 243 -5.97 10.85 -17.32
C THR A 243 -5.55 11.89 -16.29
N TYR A 244 -5.25 11.46 -15.07
CA TYR A 244 -4.90 12.33 -13.95
C TYR A 244 -3.74 11.76 -13.15
N ALA A 245 -2.91 12.65 -12.60
CA ALA A 245 -1.71 12.27 -11.87
C ALA A 245 -1.23 13.38 -10.94
N SER A 246 -0.67 13.03 -9.78
CA SER A 246 0.15 13.95 -8.99
C SER A 246 1.56 14.07 -9.59
N SER A 247 2.34 15.04 -9.11
CA SER A 247 3.75 15.20 -9.49
C SER A 247 4.59 13.93 -9.28
N LEU A 248 4.38 13.26 -8.14
CA LEU A 248 5.09 12.01 -7.82
C LEU A 248 4.68 10.88 -8.77
N ALA A 249 3.38 10.78 -9.07
CA ALA A 249 2.90 9.80 -10.03
C ALA A 249 3.47 10.08 -11.44
N LEU A 250 3.50 11.33 -11.89
CA LEU A 250 4.07 11.71 -13.19
C LEU A 250 5.55 11.34 -13.31
N GLN A 251 6.34 11.48 -12.24
CA GLN A 251 7.74 11.04 -12.23
C GLN A 251 7.87 9.54 -12.53
N ALA A 252 6.93 8.73 -12.05
CA ALA A 252 6.86 7.28 -12.29
C ALA A 252 6.18 6.90 -13.63
N MET A 253 5.58 7.87 -14.34
CA MET A 253 4.79 7.66 -15.56
C MET A 253 5.35 8.51 -16.70
N PRO A 254 6.49 8.13 -17.32
CA PRO A 254 7.09 8.89 -18.40
C PRO A 254 6.14 8.95 -19.62
N GLY A 255 6.23 10.04 -20.39
CA GLY A 255 5.44 10.25 -21.60
C GLY A 255 4.13 11.00 -21.40
N LEU A 256 3.72 11.24 -20.15
CA LEU A 256 2.58 12.09 -19.82
C LEU A 256 3.02 13.51 -19.52
N VAL A 257 2.22 14.48 -19.97
CA VAL A 257 2.42 15.92 -19.74
C VAL A 257 1.17 16.53 -19.09
N ARG A 258 1.37 17.58 -18.30
CA ARG A 258 0.29 18.34 -17.67
C ARG A 258 -0.42 19.21 -18.70
N LEU A 259 -1.74 19.26 -18.59
CA LEU A 259 -2.59 20.20 -19.31
C LEU A 259 -2.91 21.39 -18.40
N ASP A 260 -3.09 22.58 -18.98
CA ASP A 260 -3.42 23.82 -18.25
C ASP A 260 -4.91 23.84 -17.86
N TYR A 261 -5.26 22.95 -16.92
CA TYR A 261 -6.61 22.78 -16.39
C TYR A 261 -6.54 22.45 -14.89
N ASP A 262 -7.24 23.24 -14.08
CA ASP A 262 -7.33 23.03 -12.64
C ASP A 262 -8.46 22.05 -12.29
N LEU A 263 -8.10 20.86 -11.82
CA LEU A 263 -9.05 19.85 -11.35
C LEU A 263 -9.66 20.19 -9.97
N GLY A 264 -9.14 21.21 -9.26
CA GLY A 264 -9.55 21.50 -7.89
C GLY A 264 -9.32 20.32 -6.92
N LEU A 265 -8.51 19.33 -7.31
CA LEU A 265 -8.31 18.08 -6.59
C LEU A 265 -6.93 18.08 -5.95
N ILE A 266 -6.90 17.97 -4.62
CA ILE A 266 -5.67 17.80 -3.85
C ILE A 266 -5.58 16.34 -3.43
N SER A 267 -4.47 15.70 -3.79
CA SER A 267 -4.06 14.41 -3.22
C SER A 267 -2.99 14.63 -2.16
N GLY A 268 -2.63 13.58 -1.47
CA GLY A 268 -1.61 13.62 -0.43
C GLY A 268 -1.11 12.23 -0.07
N GLU A 269 0.10 12.23 0.46
CA GLU A 269 0.77 11.05 0.94
C GLU A 269 0.67 11.04 2.46
N ALA A 270 0.23 9.92 3.02
CA ALA A 270 0.07 9.76 4.46
C ALA A 270 0.75 8.47 4.94
N LEU A 271 1.31 8.52 6.14
CA LEU A 271 1.70 7.33 6.87
C LEU A 271 0.46 6.76 7.57
N VAL A 272 0.10 5.53 7.22
CA VAL A 272 -0.99 4.78 7.83
C VAL A 272 -0.41 3.64 8.64
N VAL A 273 -0.77 3.59 9.92
CA VAL A 273 -0.33 2.56 10.88
C VAL A 273 -1.50 2.13 11.75
N ARG A 274 -1.35 1.02 12.48
CA ARG A 274 -2.30 0.73 13.55
C ARG A 274 -2.19 1.78 14.67
N ARG A 275 -3.34 2.26 15.14
CA ARG A 275 -3.45 3.31 16.17
C ARG A 275 -2.80 2.91 17.48
N ASP A 276 -2.92 1.65 17.90
CA ASP A 276 -2.28 1.13 19.11
C ASP A 276 -0.74 1.10 19.03
N LEU A 277 -0.18 1.28 17.83
CA LEU A 277 1.25 1.27 17.57
C LEU A 277 1.81 2.65 17.24
N GLN A 278 0.97 3.68 17.06
CA GLN A 278 1.40 4.95 16.47
C GLN A 278 2.58 5.62 17.20
N HIS A 279 2.76 5.35 18.49
CA HIS A 279 3.83 5.92 19.32
C HIS A 279 5.05 4.99 19.49
N GLN A 280 5.10 3.85 18.80
CA GLN A 280 6.24 2.94 18.85
C GLN A 280 7.49 3.63 18.27
N PRO A 281 8.67 3.50 18.90
CA PRO A 281 9.89 4.20 18.45
C PRO A 281 10.23 3.97 16.98
N SER A 282 10.16 2.72 16.51
CA SER A 282 10.44 2.36 15.13
C SER A 282 9.47 2.99 14.11
N LEU A 283 8.21 3.25 14.50
CA LEU A 283 7.25 3.96 13.65
C LEU A 283 7.46 5.48 13.68
N GLN A 284 7.93 6.04 14.81
CA GLN A 284 8.33 7.44 14.88
C GLN A 284 9.60 7.72 14.07
N GLU A 285 10.56 6.79 14.08
CA GLU A 285 11.74 6.82 13.21
C GLU A 285 11.33 6.79 11.73
N LEU A 286 10.41 5.89 11.35
CA LEU A 286 9.87 5.86 10.00
C LEU A 286 9.17 7.18 9.63
N LYS A 287 8.32 7.73 10.51
CA LYS A 287 7.66 9.02 10.28
C LYS A 287 8.69 10.11 10.02
N ALA A 288 9.72 10.23 10.86
CA ALA A 288 10.79 11.21 10.69
C ALA A 288 11.53 11.04 9.36
N TRP A 289 11.84 9.80 8.98
CA TRP A 289 12.42 9.49 7.67
C TRP A 289 11.52 9.97 6.53
N LEU A 290 10.22 9.65 6.57
CA LEU A 290 9.27 10.01 5.53
C LEU A 290 9.05 11.53 5.43
N VAL A 291 9.04 12.24 6.55
CA VAL A 291 8.99 13.71 6.58
C VAL A 291 10.23 14.29 5.91
N HIS A 292 11.43 13.80 6.24
CA HIS A 292 12.66 14.25 5.59
C HIS A 292 12.67 13.98 4.08
N ARG A 293 12.09 12.85 3.65
CA ARG A 293 11.89 12.56 2.22
C ARG A 293 10.91 13.54 1.57
N CYS A 294 9.83 13.92 2.26
CA CYS A 294 8.92 14.98 1.78
C CYS A 294 9.64 16.32 1.59
N GLU A 295 10.52 16.72 2.51
CA GLU A 295 11.32 17.96 2.38
C GLU A 295 12.18 17.93 1.11
N SER A 296 12.85 16.80 0.86
CA SER A 296 13.67 16.63 -0.35
C SER A 296 12.82 16.66 -1.62
N LEU A 297 11.65 16.02 -1.61
CA LEU A 297 10.72 16.00 -2.74
C LEU A 297 10.10 17.38 -3.00
N ALA A 298 9.79 18.16 -1.95
CA ALA A 298 9.29 19.53 -2.10
C ALA A 298 10.32 20.45 -2.78
N GLY A 299 11.62 20.20 -2.59
CA GLY A 299 12.67 20.88 -3.33
C GLY A 299 12.73 20.53 -4.83
N GLN A 300 12.18 19.38 -5.22
CA GLN A 300 12.14 18.90 -6.62
C GLN A 300 10.81 19.21 -7.30
N PHE A 301 9.71 19.20 -6.54
CA PHE A 301 8.35 19.39 -7.00
C PHE A 301 7.74 20.61 -6.29
N PRO A 302 7.74 21.80 -6.92
CA PRO A 302 7.30 23.04 -6.28
C PRO A 302 5.84 23.06 -5.81
N ASP A 303 5.01 22.17 -6.37
CA ASP A 303 3.60 22.01 -6.04
C ASP A 303 3.34 20.99 -4.92
N LEU A 304 4.38 20.30 -4.44
CA LEU A 304 4.30 19.44 -3.27
C LEU A 304 4.55 20.28 -2.01
N GLN A 305 3.58 20.25 -1.11
CA GLN A 305 3.62 20.98 0.16
C GLN A 305 3.64 19.98 1.32
N LEU A 306 4.47 20.22 2.33
CA LEU A 306 4.43 19.41 3.55
C LEU A 306 3.10 19.59 4.26
N ALA A 307 2.60 18.52 4.87
CA ALA A 307 1.48 18.63 5.79
C ALA A 307 1.89 19.47 7.00
N ALA A 308 0.96 20.26 7.54
CA ALA A 308 1.21 20.99 8.77
C ALA A 308 1.56 19.99 9.89
N ALA A 309 2.54 20.33 10.73
CA ALA A 309 2.93 19.48 11.86
C ALA A 309 1.70 19.28 12.78
N ALA A 310 1.24 18.04 12.86
CA ALA A 310 0.20 17.59 13.78
C ALA A 310 0.80 17.25 15.16
#